data_AF-A0A7X6I0Y6-F1
#
_entry.id   AF-A0A7X6I0Y6-F1
#
_cell.length_a   1.000
_cell.length_b   1.000
_cell.length_c   1.000
_cell.angle_alpha   90.00
_cell.angle_beta   90.00
_cell.angle_gamma   90.00
#
_symmetry.space_group_name_H-M   'P 1'
#
loop_
_entity.id
_entity.type
_entity.pdbx_description
1 polymer ?
#
loop_
_entity_poly.entity_id
_entity_poly.type
_entity_poly.pdbx_seq_one_letter_code
_entity_poly.pdbx_strand_id
1 'polypeptide(L)'
;MPSRRPPATPTRILNAAADHIQRVGLYQGDHLWQPGRMGDTAPCTVLHAWGRGVRSVRPRWSVQGEPWAVFHRALSESLVLLSDHINGCPVPVIRWRKLGITEDAYRRTLLWCWGDDPSRTTVEAVEMIRAAPVRRQGDGDHRTANCLTR
;
A
#
# COMPACT_ATOMS: atom_id res chain seq x y z
N MET A 1 -16.76 21.93 18.36
CA MET A 1 -17.11 21.05 17.22
C MET A 1 -16.10 19.93 17.15
N PRO A 2 -16.49 18.64 17.09
CA PRO A 2 -15.50 17.57 16.93
C PRO A 2 -14.84 17.75 15.56
N SER A 3 -13.50 17.83 15.51
CA SER A 3 -12.80 17.92 14.24
C SER A 3 -13.14 16.67 13.43
N ARG A 4 -13.83 16.88 12.30
CA ARG A 4 -14.19 15.80 11.39
C ARG A 4 -12.87 15.35 10.79
N ARG A 5 -12.31 14.22 11.28
CA ARG A 5 -11.13 13.63 10.66
C ARG A 5 -11.42 13.51 9.16
N PRO A 6 -10.46 13.86 8.29
CA PRO A 6 -10.69 13.73 6.86
C PRO A 6 -11.05 12.28 6.52
N PRO A 7 -11.80 12.04 5.43
CA PRO A 7 -12.17 10.69 5.01
C PRO A 7 -10.94 9.84 4.69
N ALA A 8 -11.04 8.53 4.87
CA ALA A 8 -9.98 7.60 4.45
C ALA A 8 -9.87 7.63 2.92
N THR A 9 -8.64 7.75 2.42
CA THR A 9 -8.35 7.65 0.98
C THR A 9 -7.12 6.77 0.79
N PRO A 10 -6.95 6.14 -0.39
CA PRO A 10 -5.77 5.33 -0.68
C PRO A 10 -4.47 6.13 -0.50
N THR A 11 -4.44 7.36 -1.00
CA THR A 11 -3.29 8.27 -0.87
C THR A 11 -2.93 8.55 0.58
N ARG A 12 -3.93 8.73 1.47
CA ARG A 12 -3.64 8.95 2.91
C ARG A 12 -3.05 7.71 3.59
N ILE A 13 -3.52 6.52 3.23
CA ILE A 13 -2.95 5.25 3.71
C ILE A 13 -1.49 5.15 3.26
N LEU A 14 -1.24 5.39 1.97
CA LEU A 14 0.09 5.25 1.39
C LEU A 14 1.07 6.30 1.91
N ASN A 15 0.66 7.57 2.05
CA ASN A 15 1.50 8.59 2.65
C ASN A 15 1.85 8.25 4.11
N ALA A 16 0.87 7.81 4.91
CA ALA A 16 1.14 7.38 6.29
C ALA A 16 2.07 6.15 6.37
N ALA A 17 2.01 5.25 5.38
CA ALA A 17 2.94 4.13 5.27
C ALA A 17 4.36 4.61 4.91
N ALA A 18 4.49 5.51 3.94
CA ALA A 18 5.76 6.10 3.55
C ALA A 18 6.41 6.86 4.72
N ASP A 19 5.65 7.69 5.43
CA ASP A 19 6.14 8.44 6.59
C ASP A 19 6.58 7.49 7.71
N HIS A 20 5.91 6.34 7.87
CA HIS A 20 6.32 5.33 8.82
C HIS A 20 7.67 4.69 8.43
N ILE A 21 7.83 4.24 7.17
CA ILE A 21 9.11 3.68 6.68
C ILE A 21 10.22 4.72 6.78
N GLN A 22 9.95 5.96 6.38
CA GLN A 22 10.94 7.05 6.44
C GLN A 22 11.47 7.25 7.86
N ARG A 23 10.60 7.05 8.88
CA ARG A 23 10.96 7.22 10.29
C ARG A 23 11.73 6.03 10.87
N VAL A 24 11.35 4.80 10.53
CA VAL A 24 11.87 3.59 11.20
C VAL A 24 12.85 2.78 10.35
N GLY A 25 12.96 3.10 9.06
CA GLY A 25 13.76 2.36 8.09
C GLY A 25 13.01 1.16 7.49
N LEU A 26 13.49 0.73 6.32
CA LEU A 26 13.10 -0.54 5.71
C LEU A 26 13.87 -1.70 6.37
N TYR A 27 13.17 -2.78 6.66
CA TYR A 27 13.81 -4.04 7.05
C TYR A 27 14.47 -4.71 5.82
N GLN A 28 15.79 -4.87 5.84
CA GLN A 28 16.61 -5.43 4.75
C GLN A 28 17.12 -6.86 5.06
N GLY A 29 16.36 -7.64 5.83
CA GLY A 29 16.68 -9.03 6.17
C GLY A 29 17.26 -9.25 7.57
N ASP A 30 17.59 -10.51 7.86
CA ASP A 30 17.80 -11.06 9.21
C ASP A 30 18.89 -10.39 10.05
N HIS A 31 19.87 -9.74 9.40
CA HIS A 31 20.94 -9.02 10.08
C HIS A 31 20.45 -7.79 10.87
N LEU A 32 19.22 -7.32 10.60
CA LEU A 32 18.58 -6.21 11.32
C LEU A 32 17.60 -6.69 12.40
N TRP A 33 17.29 -7.98 12.47
CA TRP A 33 16.41 -8.53 13.50
C TRP A 33 17.15 -8.58 14.84
N GLN A 34 16.79 -7.67 15.74
CA GLN A 34 17.40 -7.56 17.07
C GLN A 34 16.29 -7.53 18.13
N PRO A 35 15.93 -8.67 18.75
CA PRO A 35 14.77 -8.77 19.65
C PRO A 35 14.73 -7.72 20.74
N GLY A 36 15.90 -7.35 21.30
CA GLY A 36 16.02 -6.33 22.33
C GLY A 36 15.90 -4.87 21.85
N ARG A 37 15.85 -4.63 20.54
CA ARG A 37 15.70 -3.29 19.92
C ARG A 37 14.41 -3.17 19.08
N MET A 38 13.56 -4.19 19.13
CA MET A 38 12.30 -4.25 18.37
C MET A 38 11.18 -3.48 19.08
N GLY A 39 11.30 -2.14 19.09
CA GLY A 39 10.28 -1.20 19.57
C GLY A 39 9.61 -0.40 18.44
N ASP A 40 9.07 0.78 18.75
CA ASP A 40 8.44 1.67 17.75
C ASP A 40 9.40 2.23 16.67
N THR A 41 10.69 1.95 16.80
CA THR A 41 11.79 2.38 15.94
C THR A 41 12.41 1.24 15.14
N ALA A 42 11.88 0.02 15.25
CA ALA A 42 12.40 -1.12 14.52
C ALA A 42 12.18 -0.97 13.00
N PRO A 43 13.17 -1.33 12.16
CA PRO A 43 12.98 -1.40 10.71
C PRO A 43 11.76 -2.24 10.35
N CYS A 44 11.04 -1.79 9.34
CA CYS A 44 9.71 -2.28 9.00
C CYS A 44 9.68 -2.83 7.57
N THR A 45 8.92 -3.89 7.31
CA THR A 45 8.68 -4.34 5.93
C THR A 45 7.65 -3.43 5.25
N VAL A 46 7.68 -3.37 3.91
CA VAL A 46 6.68 -2.60 3.14
C VAL A 46 5.25 -3.04 3.46
N LEU A 47 5.00 -4.34 3.60
CA LEU A 47 3.69 -4.87 3.98
C LEU A 47 3.26 -4.35 5.37
N HIS A 48 4.15 -4.40 6.36
CA HIS A 48 3.82 -3.94 7.70
C HIS A 48 3.61 -2.43 7.75
N ALA A 49 4.42 -1.65 7.03
CA ALA A 49 4.25 -0.22 6.91
C ALA A 49 2.92 0.17 6.27
N TRP A 50 2.51 -0.51 5.20
CA TRP A 50 1.16 -0.36 4.63
C TRP A 50 0.09 -0.65 5.69
N GLY A 51 0.25 -1.70 6.49
CA GLY A 51 -0.63 -1.99 7.63
C GLY A 51 -0.68 -0.88 8.69
N ARG A 52 0.44 -0.20 8.97
CA ARG A 52 0.48 0.99 9.84
C ARG A 52 -0.28 2.16 9.20
N GLY A 53 -0.12 2.36 7.89
CA GLY A 53 -0.88 3.33 7.12
C GLY A 53 -2.40 3.10 7.23
N VAL A 54 -2.86 1.87 7.03
CA VAL A 54 -4.27 1.46 7.19
C VAL A 54 -4.78 1.77 8.59
N ARG A 55 -4.02 1.43 9.63
CA ARG A 55 -4.40 1.71 11.03
C ARG A 55 -4.51 3.20 11.32
N SER A 56 -3.72 4.06 10.67
CA SER A 56 -3.71 5.50 10.93
C SER A 56 -5.01 6.21 10.49
N VAL A 57 -5.69 5.68 9.47
CA VAL A 57 -6.94 6.24 8.93
C VAL A 57 -8.19 5.48 9.37
N ARG A 58 -8.03 4.41 10.16
CA ARG A 58 -9.13 3.54 10.57
C ARG A 58 -10.18 4.33 11.38
N PRO A 59 -11.49 4.19 11.06
CA PRO A 59 -12.55 4.74 11.89
C PRO A 59 -12.51 4.21 13.32
N ARG A 60 -13.00 4.99 14.28
CA ARG A 60 -13.24 4.48 15.64
C ARG A 60 -14.35 3.44 15.59
N TRP A 61 -14.25 2.41 16.43
CA TRP A 61 -15.27 1.35 16.54
C TRP A 61 -16.68 1.86 16.86
N SER A 62 -16.79 3.01 17.54
CA SER A 62 -18.08 3.64 17.84
C SER A 62 -18.75 4.32 16.64
N VAL A 63 -18.03 4.52 15.53
CA VAL A 63 -18.59 5.08 14.30
C VAL A 63 -19.28 3.97 13.53
N GLN A 64 -20.50 4.22 13.05
CA GLN A 64 -21.28 3.28 12.26
C GLN A 64 -21.48 3.80 10.82
N GLY A 65 -21.77 2.91 9.88
CA GLY A 65 -22.21 3.27 8.53
C GLY A 65 -21.10 3.70 7.56
N GLU A 66 -21.39 4.74 6.76
CA GLU A 66 -20.60 5.21 5.61
C GLU A 66 -19.07 5.28 5.86
N PRO A 67 -18.54 5.76 7.00
CA PRO A 67 -17.10 5.84 7.21
C PRO A 67 -16.37 4.50 7.14
N TRP A 68 -17.02 3.39 7.52
CA TRP A 68 -16.45 2.05 7.36
C TRP A 68 -16.44 1.61 5.90
N ALA A 69 -17.48 1.89 5.13
CA ALA A 69 -17.52 1.60 3.70
C ALA A 69 -16.41 2.36 2.94
N VAL A 70 -16.25 3.66 3.24
CA VAL A 70 -15.16 4.50 2.70
C VAL A 70 -13.80 3.93 3.08
N PHE A 71 -13.63 3.51 4.34
CA PHE A 71 -12.38 2.89 4.82
C PHE A 71 -12.06 1.57 4.09
N HIS A 72 -13.02 0.66 3.95
CA HIS A 72 -12.79 -0.63 3.27
C HIS A 72 -12.45 -0.45 1.79
N ARG A 73 -13.11 0.50 1.14
CA ARG A 73 -12.77 0.89 -0.23
C ARG A 73 -11.34 1.42 -0.32
N ALA A 74 -10.98 2.38 0.52
CA ALA A 74 -9.64 2.95 0.56
C ALA A 74 -8.55 1.92 0.87
N LEU A 75 -8.82 0.98 1.80
CA LEU A 75 -7.93 -0.14 2.12
C LEU A 75 -7.65 -0.97 0.86
N SER A 76 -8.71 -1.43 0.19
CA SER A 76 -8.60 -2.30 -0.99
C SER A 76 -7.88 -1.58 -2.14
N GLU A 77 -8.29 -0.34 -2.44
CA GLU A 77 -7.68 0.48 -3.49
C GLU A 77 -6.20 0.78 -3.22
N SER A 78 -5.80 1.04 -1.97
CA SER A 78 -4.40 1.28 -1.62
C SER A 78 -3.52 0.05 -1.85
N LEU A 79 -4.02 -1.15 -1.55
CA LEU A 79 -3.32 -2.40 -1.78
C LEU A 79 -3.15 -2.65 -3.29
N VAL A 80 -4.21 -2.43 -4.08
CA VAL A 80 -4.17 -2.55 -5.54
C VAL A 80 -3.15 -1.57 -6.13
N LEU A 81 -3.22 -0.28 -5.79
CA LEU A 81 -2.31 0.74 -6.29
C LEU A 81 -0.85 0.39 -6.01
N LEU A 82 -0.53 0.01 -4.77
CA LEU A 82 0.83 -0.26 -4.37
C LEU A 82 1.38 -1.54 -5.04
N SER A 83 0.58 -2.61 -5.06
CA SER A 83 0.99 -3.87 -5.67
C SER A 83 1.09 -3.80 -7.20
N ASP A 84 0.19 -3.07 -7.87
CA ASP A 84 0.28 -2.80 -9.32
C ASP A 84 1.54 -1.96 -9.64
N HIS A 85 1.84 -0.96 -8.81
CA HIS A 85 3.03 -0.12 -8.99
C HIS A 85 4.32 -0.94 -8.87
N ILE A 86 4.44 -1.78 -7.83
CA ILE A 86 5.56 -2.70 -7.62
C ILE A 86 5.67 -3.72 -8.75
N ASN A 87 4.54 -4.25 -9.22
CA ASN A 87 4.50 -5.20 -10.34
C ASN A 87 4.80 -4.53 -11.69
N GLY A 88 4.81 -3.20 -11.75
CA GLY A 88 5.03 -2.41 -12.97
C GLY A 88 3.82 -2.33 -13.90
N CYS A 89 2.81 -3.16 -13.69
CA CYS A 89 1.55 -3.21 -14.43
C CYS A 89 0.43 -3.77 -13.53
N PRO A 90 -0.85 -3.62 -13.92
CA PRO A 90 -1.95 -4.24 -13.20
C PRO A 90 -1.74 -5.74 -13.00
N VAL A 91 -1.82 -6.21 -11.75
CA VAL A 91 -1.58 -7.63 -11.44
C VAL A 91 -2.66 -8.49 -12.11
N PRO A 92 -2.30 -9.44 -13.00
CA PRO A 92 -3.29 -10.24 -13.72
C PRO A 92 -3.98 -11.26 -12.82
N VAL A 93 -5.30 -11.41 -12.97
CA VAL A 93 -6.15 -12.36 -12.21
C VAL A 93 -5.64 -13.80 -12.25
N ILE A 94 -5.01 -14.20 -13.37
CA ILE A 94 -4.47 -15.55 -13.53
C ILE A 94 -3.37 -15.88 -12.52
N ARG A 95 -2.64 -14.89 -11.99
CA ARG A 95 -1.52 -15.09 -11.07
C ARG A 95 -1.97 -15.76 -9.76
N TRP A 96 -2.96 -15.20 -9.08
CA TRP A 96 -3.43 -15.76 -7.82
C TRP A 96 -4.37 -16.95 -8.01
N ARG A 97 -5.13 -17.01 -9.13
CA ARG A 97 -5.93 -18.19 -9.47
C ARG A 97 -5.08 -19.45 -9.65
N LYS A 98 -3.95 -19.35 -10.35
CA LYS A 98 -3.02 -20.49 -10.52
C LYS A 98 -2.45 -21.01 -9.19
N LEU A 99 -2.33 -20.14 -8.20
CA LEU A 99 -1.84 -20.48 -6.87
C LEU A 99 -2.95 -20.93 -5.90
N GLY A 100 -4.22 -20.87 -6.30
CA GLY A 100 -5.34 -21.21 -5.43
C GLY A 100 -5.52 -20.27 -4.23
N ILE A 101 -5.03 -19.03 -4.32
CA ILE A 101 -5.13 -18.03 -3.23
C ILE A 101 -6.00 -16.83 -3.63
N THR A 102 -6.42 -16.06 -2.63
CA THR A 102 -7.19 -14.83 -2.85
C THR A 102 -6.32 -13.74 -3.46
N GLU A 103 -6.95 -12.79 -4.16
CA GLU A 103 -6.26 -11.60 -4.68
C GLU A 103 -5.57 -10.81 -3.56
N ASP A 104 -6.26 -10.60 -2.43
CA ASP A 104 -5.71 -9.91 -1.26
C ASP A 104 -4.44 -10.60 -0.75
N ALA A 105 -4.48 -11.93 -0.55
CA ALA A 105 -3.33 -12.69 -0.10
C ALA A 105 -2.15 -12.54 -1.07
N TYR A 106 -2.39 -12.68 -2.37
CA TYR A 106 -1.35 -12.54 -3.39
C TYR A 106 -0.72 -11.13 -3.40
N ARG A 107 -1.54 -10.07 -3.36
CA ARG A 107 -1.04 -8.69 -3.37
C ARG A 107 -0.24 -8.36 -2.12
N ARG A 108 -0.66 -8.87 -0.95
CA ARG A 108 0.11 -8.73 0.29
C ARG A 108 1.44 -9.47 0.22
N THR A 109 1.46 -10.65 -0.40
CA THR A 109 2.70 -11.39 -0.66
C THR A 109 3.62 -10.61 -1.59
N LEU A 110 3.12 -9.94 -2.63
CA LEU A 110 3.94 -9.05 -3.47
C LEU A 110 4.61 -7.94 -2.65
N LEU A 111 3.88 -7.28 -1.74
CA LEU A 111 4.45 -6.24 -0.88
C LEU A 111 5.53 -6.81 0.04
N TRP A 112 5.30 -8.01 0.58
CA TRP A 112 6.27 -8.70 1.42
C TRP A 112 7.55 -9.01 0.63
N CYS A 113 7.42 -9.75 -0.48
CA CYS A 113 8.55 -10.19 -1.29
C CYS A 113 9.35 -9.02 -1.87
N TRP A 114 8.69 -7.92 -2.28
CA TRP A 114 9.41 -6.75 -2.77
C TRP A 114 10.25 -6.10 -1.67
N GLY A 115 9.70 -5.95 -0.46
CA GLY A 115 10.41 -5.32 0.66
C GLY A 115 11.49 -6.19 1.29
N ASP A 116 11.45 -7.50 1.06
CA ASP A 116 12.40 -8.49 1.58
C ASP A 116 13.67 -8.64 0.72
N ASP A 117 13.67 -8.05 -0.48
CA ASP A 117 14.85 -7.98 -1.33
C ASP A 117 15.94 -7.11 -0.65
N PRO A 118 17.11 -7.69 -0.32
CA PRO A 118 18.13 -7.00 0.48
C PRO A 118 18.77 -5.82 -0.26
N SER A 119 18.59 -5.72 -1.57
CA SER A 119 19.05 -4.58 -2.37
C SER A 119 18.17 -3.33 -2.21
N ARG A 120 16.95 -3.47 -1.67
CA ARG A 120 16.03 -2.34 -1.50
C ARG A 120 16.44 -1.44 -0.37
N THR A 121 16.22 -0.15 -0.54
CA THR A 121 16.57 0.87 0.46
C THR A 121 15.33 1.53 1.05
N THR A 122 15.50 2.14 2.22
CA THR A 122 14.46 3.00 2.84
C THR A 122 14.01 4.11 1.89
N VAL A 123 14.94 4.78 1.22
CA VAL A 123 14.62 5.89 0.30
C VAL A 123 13.77 5.39 -0.86
N GLU A 124 14.20 4.30 -1.50
CA GLU A 124 13.47 3.68 -2.60
C GLU A 124 12.07 3.24 -2.18
N ALA A 125 11.93 2.61 -1.01
CA ALA A 125 10.62 2.20 -0.49
C ALA A 125 9.70 3.41 -0.25
N VAL A 126 10.22 4.51 0.29
CA VAL A 126 9.44 5.75 0.51
C VAL A 126 9.00 6.35 -0.81
N GLU A 127 9.90 6.47 -1.78
CA GLU A 127 9.61 7.01 -3.11
C GLU A 127 8.57 6.15 -3.85
N MET A 128 8.78 4.83 -3.84
CA MET A 128 7.87 3.84 -4.44
C MET A 128 6.45 3.95 -3.85
N ILE A 129 6.32 4.01 -2.52
CA ILE A 129 5.01 4.14 -1.87
C ILE A 129 4.34 5.47 -2.22
N ARG A 130 5.09 6.58 -2.24
CA ARG A 130 4.56 7.91 -2.58
C ARG A 130 4.18 8.05 -4.05
N ALA A 131 4.83 7.33 -4.96
CA ALA A 131 4.56 7.36 -6.40
C ALA A 131 3.35 6.50 -6.81
N ALA A 132 3.00 5.47 -6.03
CA ALA A 132 1.93 4.54 -6.36
C ALA A 132 0.55 5.18 -6.68
N PRO A 133 0.07 6.21 -5.95
CA PRO A 133 -1.21 6.87 -6.28
C PRO A 133 -1.21 7.62 -7.62
N VAL A 134 -0.04 8.08 -8.10
CA VAL A 134 0.09 8.96 -9.28
C VAL A 134 -0.07 8.16 -10.58
N ARG A 135 0.47 6.94 -10.64
CA ARG A 135 0.46 6.13 -11.88
C ARG A 135 -0.94 5.81 -12.41
N ARG A 136 -1.95 5.65 -11.54
CA ARG A 136 -3.31 5.31 -12.00
C ARG A 136 -4.04 6.51 -12.62
N GLN A 137 -3.64 7.74 -12.31
CA GLN A 137 -4.27 8.93 -12.89
C GLN A 137 -3.84 9.15 -14.35
N GLY A 138 -2.60 8.77 -14.73
CA GLY A 138 -2.11 8.92 -16.11
C GLY A 138 -2.70 7.92 -17.12
N ASP A 139 -3.11 6.72 -16.68
CA ASP A 139 -3.71 5.70 -17.57
C ASP A 139 -5.20 5.94 -17.86
N GLY A 140 -5.84 6.90 -17.18
CA GLY A 140 -7.24 7.27 -17.40
C GLY A 140 -7.46 8.14 -18.65
N ASP A 141 -6.44 8.90 -19.07
CA ASP A 141 -6.56 9.90 -20.14
C ASP A 141 -6.27 9.34 -21.55
N HIS A 142 -5.82 8.08 -21.66
CA HIS A 142 -5.49 7.45 -22.94
C HIS A 142 -6.55 6.48 -23.48
N ARG A 143 -7.73 6.36 -22.84
CA ARG A 143 -8.80 5.42 -23.28
C ARG A 143 -9.94 6.02 -24.09
N THR A 144 -9.92 7.32 -24.43
CA THR A 144 -11.01 7.97 -25.18
C THR A 144 -10.63 8.55 -26.54
N ALA A 145 -9.43 8.25 -27.07
CA ALA A 145 -9.03 8.67 -28.42
C ALA A 145 -8.58 7.47 -29.26
N ASN A 146 -9.56 6.70 -29.75
CA ASN A 146 -9.57 6.07 -31.09
C ASN A 146 -10.68 5.02 -31.16
N CYS A 147 -11.92 5.50 -31.23
CA CYS A 147 -12.99 4.75 -31.89
C CYS A 147 -13.74 5.74 -32.78
N LEU A 148 -13.29 5.80 -34.04
CA LEU A 148 -13.78 6.51 -35.24
C LEU A 148 -12.53 6.49 -36.16
N THR A 149 -12.42 5.76 -37.26
CA THR A 149 -13.34 5.61 -38.39
C THR A 149 -12.88 4.48 -39.33
N ARG A 150 -13.87 3.95 -40.07
CA ARG A 150 -13.85 3.05 -41.24
C ARG A 150 -13.78 1.55 -40.98
#